data_AF-A0A3L8DEB3-F1
#
_entry.id   AF-A0A3L8DEB3-F1
#
_cell.length_a   1.000
_cell.length_b   1.000
_cell.length_c   1.000
_cell.angle_alpha   90.00
_cell.angle_beta   90.00
_cell.angle_gamma   90.00
#
_symmetry.space_group_name_H-M   'P 1'
#
loop_
_entity.id
_entity.type
_entity.pdbx_description
1 polymer ?
#
loop_
_entity_poly.entity_id
_entity_poly.type
_entity_poly.pdbx_seq_one_letter_code
_entity_poly.pdbx_strand_id
1 'polypeptide(L)'
;MERWAGKVAVITGASAGIGAAIARNLVKQGMIVAGFARRVEKIKEIADTLENSSGKLHPVECDITKEEDVIAAFVWVKNNLGPIGVLVNSAGITKESSLIDGSLEDWQSVFNVNILGLCLCTREAVRMMRETAIEDAVIIHVNSLAGERNISPGLIATDFMASYSTFSAEAMAAMPTLDPDDVATAVIYVLSNPPHVLVQDVVLRPLGESW
;
A
#
# COMPACT_ATOMS: atom_id res chain seq x y z
N MET A 1 8.32 17.65 3.34
CA MET A 1 8.44 16.97 2.03
C MET A 1 9.61 17.43 1.16
N GLU A 2 10.17 18.64 1.31
CA GLU A 2 11.22 19.17 0.42
C GLU A 2 12.40 18.22 0.13
N ARG A 3 12.90 17.48 1.14
CA ARG A 3 14.01 16.52 0.95
C ARG A 3 13.73 15.40 -0.05
N TRP A 4 12.46 15.13 -0.32
CA TRP A 4 11.99 14.07 -1.20
C TRP A 4 11.77 14.56 -2.64
N ALA A 5 11.80 15.86 -2.91
CA ALA A 5 11.66 16.38 -4.27
C ALA A 5 12.76 15.81 -5.18
N GLY A 6 12.36 15.29 -6.34
CA GLY A 6 13.24 14.60 -7.29
C GLY A 6 13.72 13.21 -6.85
N LYS A 7 13.37 12.73 -5.65
CA LYS A 7 13.68 11.36 -5.22
C LYS A 7 12.65 10.37 -5.77
N VAL A 8 13.08 9.11 -5.89
CA VAL A 8 12.25 8.04 -6.44
C VAL A 8 11.47 7.33 -5.33
N ALA A 9 10.16 7.19 -5.51
CA ALA A 9 9.30 6.32 -4.72
C ALA A 9 8.76 5.17 -5.59
N VAL A 10 8.68 3.97 -5.04
CA VAL A 10 7.96 2.84 -5.63
C VAL A 10 6.67 2.62 -4.84
N ILE A 11 5.54 2.47 -5.52
CA ILE A 11 4.23 2.20 -4.89
C ILE A 11 3.61 0.96 -5.54
N THR A 12 3.36 -0.08 -4.75
CA THR A 12 2.59 -1.24 -5.23
C THR A 12 1.09 -0.96 -5.16
N GLY A 13 0.33 -1.44 -6.14
CA GLY A 13 -1.12 -1.26 -6.17
C GLY A 13 -1.56 0.13 -6.63
N ALA A 14 -0.72 0.86 -7.38
CA ALA A 14 -0.97 2.26 -7.78
C ALA A 14 -2.14 2.46 -8.77
N SER A 15 -2.78 1.39 -9.25
CA SER A 15 -3.88 1.46 -10.24
C SER A 15 -5.23 1.96 -9.68
N ALA A 16 -5.44 1.94 -8.36
CA ALA A 16 -6.71 2.33 -7.74
C ALA A 16 -6.55 2.61 -6.23
N GLY A 17 -7.62 3.08 -5.58
CA GLY A 17 -7.74 3.18 -4.12
C GLY A 17 -6.61 3.95 -3.46
N ILE A 18 -6.15 3.43 -2.32
CA ILE A 18 -5.09 4.01 -1.47
C ILE A 18 -3.79 4.21 -2.26
N GLY A 19 -3.33 3.19 -3.00
CA GLY A 19 -2.09 3.28 -3.77
C GLY A 19 -2.12 4.40 -4.81
N ALA A 20 -3.25 4.59 -5.50
CA ALA A 20 -3.43 5.69 -6.45
C ALA A 20 -3.45 7.07 -5.77
N ALA A 21 -4.11 7.18 -4.61
CA ALA A 21 -4.15 8.41 -3.81
C ALA A 21 -2.74 8.81 -3.32
N ILE A 22 -1.97 7.84 -2.81
CA ILE A 22 -0.57 8.05 -2.40
C ILE A 22 0.26 8.50 -3.60
N ALA A 23 0.13 7.83 -4.75
CA ALA A 23 0.88 8.18 -5.97
C ALA A 23 0.62 9.64 -6.39
N ARG A 24 -0.65 10.07 -6.45
CA ARG A 24 -1.01 11.46 -6.77
C ARG A 24 -0.41 12.45 -5.77
N ASN A 25 -0.47 12.15 -4.48
CA ASN A 25 0.04 13.03 -3.44
C ASN A 25 1.57 13.15 -3.48
N LEU A 26 2.31 12.06 -3.63
CA LEU A 26 3.78 12.11 -3.74
C LEU A 26 4.25 12.85 -5.00
N VAL A 27 3.56 12.66 -6.13
CA VAL A 27 3.85 13.40 -7.37
C VAL A 27 3.63 14.90 -7.20
N LYS A 28 2.54 15.32 -6.55
CA LYS A 28 2.29 16.75 -6.24
C LYS A 28 3.35 17.35 -5.31
N GLN A 29 4.02 16.52 -4.51
CA GLN A 29 5.13 16.91 -3.63
C GLN A 29 6.50 16.88 -4.34
N GLY A 30 6.54 16.66 -5.65
CA GLY A 30 7.78 16.72 -6.43
C GLY A 30 8.53 15.40 -6.56
N MET A 31 7.98 14.28 -6.09
CA MET A 31 8.64 12.98 -6.21
C MET A 31 8.49 12.37 -7.60
N ILE A 32 9.48 11.57 -8.00
CA ILE A 32 9.37 10.66 -9.14
C ILE A 32 8.78 9.35 -8.61
N VAL A 33 7.61 8.94 -9.10
CA VAL A 33 6.90 7.78 -8.58
C VAL A 33 6.85 6.69 -9.64
N ALA A 34 7.34 5.49 -9.33
CA ALA A 34 7.07 4.28 -10.09
C ALA A 34 5.84 3.58 -9.51
N GLY A 35 4.72 3.61 -10.22
CA GLY A 35 3.49 2.93 -9.82
C GLY A 35 3.45 1.52 -10.38
N PHE A 36 3.41 0.50 -9.52
CA PHE A 36 3.37 -0.91 -9.89
C PHE A 36 1.93 -1.43 -9.83
N ALA A 37 1.43 -2.01 -10.91
CA ALA A 37 0.21 -2.83 -10.90
C ALA A 37 0.08 -3.66 -12.19
N ARG A 38 -0.72 -4.72 -12.14
CA ARG A 38 -1.14 -5.50 -13.32
C ARG A 38 -1.91 -4.65 -14.34
N ARG A 39 -2.77 -3.73 -13.86
CA ARG A 39 -3.58 -2.85 -14.72
C ARG A 39 -2.82 -1.56 -15.04
N VAL A 40 -1.74 -1.68 -15.81
CA VAL A 40 -0.83 -0.56 -16.11
C VAL A 40 -1.54 0.60 -16.81
N GLU A 41 -2.54 0.32 -17.65
CA GLU A 41 -3.34 1.36 -18.32
C GLU A 41 -4.07 2.28 -17.34
N LYS A 42 -4.53 1.78 -16.19
CA LYS A 42 -5.12 2.62 -15.14
C LYS A 42 -4.12 3.57 -14.50
N ILE A 43 -2.85 3.17 -14.44
CA ILE A 43 -1.79 4.03 -13.92
C ILE A 43 -1.45 5.11 -14.96
N LYS A 44 -1.48 4.78 -16.26
CA LYS A 44 -1.33 5.77 -17.35
C LYS A 44 -2.43 6.82 -17.30
N GLU A 45 -3.69 6.40 -17.18
CA GLU A 45 -4.82 7.32 -17.02
C GLU A 45 -4.60 8.30 -15.85
N ILE A 46 -4.10 7.82 -14.70
CA ILE A 46 -3.78 8.67 -13.55
C ILE A 46 -2.58 9.58 -13.85
N ALA A 47 -1.54 9.08 -14.51
CA ALA A 47 -0.35 9.84 -14.85
C ALA A 47 -0.69 11.03 -15.78
N ASP A 48 -1.60 10.84 -16.73
CA ASP A 48 -2.07 11.91 -17.63
C ASP A 48 -2.73 13.05 -16.85
N THR A 49 -3.46 12.75 -15.77
CA THR A 49 -4.05 13.79 -14.90
C THR A 49 -3.02 14.57 -14.08
N LEU A 50 -1.76 14.13 -14.08
CA LEU A 50 -0.67 14.70 -13.28
C LEU A 50 0.40 15.40 -14.12
N GLU A 51 0.22 15.56 -15.44
CA GLU A 51 1.26 16.06 -16.37
C GLU A 51 1.89 17.40 -15.95
N ASN A 52 1.12 18.28 -15.31
CA ASN A 52 1.58 19.60 -14.83
C ASN A 52 2.06 19.61 -13.36
N SER A 53 2.22 18.44 -12.74
CA SER A 53 2.71 18.35 -11.36
C SER A 53 4.23 18.54 -11.29
N SER A 54 4.74 18.89 -10.11
CA SER A 54 6.18 19.06 -9.87
C SER A 54 6.98 17.75 -9.95
N GLY A 55 6.33 16.61 -9.67
CA GLY A 55 6.87 15.27 -9.81
C GLY A 55 6.35 14.56 -11.05
N LYS A 56 6.56 13.24 -11.15
CA LYS A 56 6.11 12.44 -12.29
C LYS A 56 5.69 11.04 -11.89
N LEU A 57 4.56 10.55 -12.41
CA LEU A 57 4.13 9.17 -12.26
C LEU A 57 4.56 8.33 -13.48
N HIS A 58 5.33 7.28 -13.23
CA HIS A 58 5.77 6.29 -14.21
C HIS A 58 4.98 5.00 -14.02
N PRO A 59 4.11 4.63 -14.99
CA PRO A 59 3.37 3.39 -14.94
C PRO A 59 4.29 2.20 -15.25
N VAL A 60 4.32 1.20 -14.36
CA VAL A 60 5.10 -0.02 -14.52
C VAL A 60 4.18 -1.22 -14.32
N GLU A 61 4.07 -2.06 -15.36
CA GLU A 61 3.34 -3.32 -15.25
C GLU A 61 4.12 -4.30 -14.38
N CYS A 62 3.49 -4.80 -13.33
CA CYS A 62 4.11 -5.73 -12.39
C CYS A 62 3.02 -6.53 -11.67
N ASP A 63 3.05 -7.85 -11.79
CA ASP A 63 2.33 -8.75 -10.89
C ASP A 63 3.22 -9.11 -9.70
N ILE A 64 2.93 -8.51 -8.53
CA ILE A 64 3.79 -8.69 -7.36
C ILE A 64 3.75 -10.12 -6.80
N THR A 65 2.84 -10.98 -7.26
CA THR A 65 2.84 -12.40 -6.88
C THR A 65 3.86 -13.22 -7.67
N LYS A 66 4.51 -12.64 -8.69
CA LYS A 66 5.52 -13.29 -9.51
C LYS A 66 6.88 -12.65 -9.24
N GLU A 67 7.84 -13.48 -8.81
CA GLU A 67 9.16 -12.99 -8.41
C GLU A 67 9.92 -12.37 -9.59
N GLU A 68 9.80 -12.96 -10.77
CA GLU A 68 10.40 -12.48 -12.01
C GLU A 68 9.88 -11.08 -12.41
N ASP A 69 8.58 -10.83 -12.26
CA ASP A 69 7.98 -9.53 -12.56
C ASP A 69 8.48 -8.46 -11.59
N VAL A 70 8.59 -8.80 -10.29
CA VAL A 70 9.12 -7.89 -9.27
C VAL A 70 10.57 -7.54 -9.58
N ILE A 71 11.42 -8.54 -9.85
CA ILE A 71 12.83 -8.32 -10.19
C ILE A 71 12.95 -7.43 -11.43
N ALA A 72 12.20 -7.75 -12.50
CA ALA A 72 12.22 -6.98 -13.74
C ALA A 72 11.78 -5.52 -13.52
N ALA A 73 10.74 -5.29 -12.73
CA ALA A 73 10.25 -3.96 -12.41
C ALA A 73 11.27 -3.13 -11.62
N PHE A 74 11.94 -3.70 -10.61
CA PHE A 74 12.99 -2.99 -9.87
C PHE A 74 14.24 -2.73 -10.72
N VAL A 75 14.63 -3.66 -11.60
CA VAL A 75 15.70 -3.41 -12.60
C VAL A 75 15.33 -2.25 -13.51
N TRP A 76 14.07 -2.20 -13.98
CA TRP A 76 13.59 -1.10 -14.79
C TRP A 76 13.65 0.23 -14.02
N VAL A 77 13.19 0.28 -12.77
CA VAL A 77 13.26 1.49 -11.93
C VAL A 77 14.70 1.98 -11.78
N LYS A 78 15.63 1.07 -11.45
CA LYS A 78 17.06 1.39 -11.30
C LYS A 78 17.64 2.03 -12.57
N ASN A 79 17.33 1.45 -13.72
CA ASN A 79 17.91 1.86 -15.00
C ASN A 79 17.29 3.15 -15.56
N ASN A 80 16.03 3.45 -15.23
CA ASN A 80 15.30 4.57 -15.84
C ASN A 80 15.07 5.75 -14.91
N LEU A 81 14.92 5.52 -13.60
CA LEU A 81 14.58 6.54 -12.62
C LEU A 81 15.70 6.79 -11.61
N GLY A 82 16.56 5.78 -11.40
CA GLY A 82 17.65 5.83 -10.44
C GLY A 82 17.30 5.18 -9.10
N PRO A 83 18.04 5.52 -8.03
CA PRO A 83 17.94 4.80 -6.76
C PRO A 83 16.67 5.20 -6.00
N ILE A 84 16.06 4.22 -5.33
CA ILE A 84 14.80 4.41 -4.60
C ILE A 84 15.06 4.97 -3.20
N GLY A 85 14.32 6.02 -2.84
CA GLY A 85 14.31 6.58 -1.48
C GLY A 85 13.10 6.10 -0.66
N VAL A 86 12.00 5.73 -1.32
CA VAL A 86 10.77 5.31 -0.65
C VAL A 86 10.18 4.07 -1.31
N LEU A 87 9.77 3.08 -0.50
CA LEU A 87 8.88 2.01 -0.94
C LEU A 87 7.56 2.12 -0.17
N VAL A 88 6.44 2.05 -0.87
CA VAL A 88 5.11 1.90 -0.27
C VAL A 88 4.50 0.60 -0.76
N ASN A 89 4.44 -0.38 0.14
CA ASN A 89 3.69 -1.62 -0.09
C ASN A 89 2.21 -1.36 0.21
N SER A 90 1.44 -1.03 -0.83
CA SER A 90 0.00 -0.73 -0.73
C SER A 90 -0.88 -1.74 -1.46
N ALA A 91 -0.33 -2.58 -2.32
CA ALA A 91 -1.09 -3.64 -2.96
C ALA A 91 -1.62 -4.63 -1.92
N GLY A 92 -2.93 -4.87 -1.95
CA GLY A 92 -3.59 -5.85 -1.11
C GLY A 92 -4.95 -6.22 -1.70
N ILE A 93 -5.40 -7.43 -1.41
CA ILE A 93 -6.74 -7.90 -1.73
C ILE A 93 -7.39 -8.54 -0.52
N THR A 94 -8.72 -8.59 -0.54
CA THR A 94 -9.53 -9.41 0.35
C THR A 94 -10.39 -10.35 -0.49
N LYS A 95 -10.76 -11.49 0.07
CA LYS A 95 -11.67 -12.45 -0.54
C LYS A 95 -12.72 -12.82 0.50
N GLU A 96 -13.97 -12.94 0.07
CA GLU A 96 -15.04 -13.52 0.89
C GLU A 96 -14.83 -15.03 0.97
N SER A 97 -13.99 -15.46 1.91
CA SER A 97 -13.64 -16.87 2.11
C SER A 97 -13.58 -17.14 3.61
N SER A 98 -14.53 -17.91 4.13
CA SER A 98 -14.61 -18.25 5.56
C SER A 98 -13.57 -19.32 5.92
N LEU A 99 -13.29 -19.52 7.21
CA LEU A 99 -12.39 -20.61 7.63
C LEU A 99 -13.02 -22.00 7.56
N ILE A 100 -14.36 -22.08 7.48
CA ILE A 100 -15.10 -23.36 7.52
C ILE A 100 -15.30 -23.90 6.10
N ASP A 101 -15.76 -23.04 5.19
CA ASP A 101 -16.19 -23.42 3.85
C ASP A 101 -15.42 -22.68 2.74
N GLY A 102 -14.44 -21.85 3.12
CA GLY A 102 -13.64 -21.08 2.18
C GLY A 102 -12.72 -21.95 1.32
N SER A 103 -12.35 -21.41 0.16
CA SER A 103 -11.43 -22.08 -0.76
C SER A 103 -9.98 -21.82 -0.39
N LEU A 104 -9.14 -22.86 -0.51
CA LEU A 104 -7.69 -22.72 -0.39
C LEU A 104 -7.13 -21.74 -1.42
N GLU A 105 -7.70 -21.70 -2.62
CA GLU A 105 -7.30 -20.79 -3.70
C GLU A 105 -7.45 -19.33 -3.28
N ASP A 106 -8.57 -18.97 -2.63
CA ASP A 106 -8.77 -17.60 -2.14
C ASP A 106 -7.78 -17.23 -1.03
N TRP A 107 -7.53 -18.14 -0.09
CA TRP A 107 -6.55 -17.91 0.97
C TRP A 107 -5.13 -17.75 0.39
N GLN A 108 -4.76 -18.60 -0.57
CA GLN A 108 -3.49 -18.49 -1.28
C GLN A 108 -3.41 -17.18 -2.07
N SER A 109 -4.48 -16.75 -2.72
CA SER A 109 -4.53 -15.49 -3.45
C SER A 109 -4.25 -14.30 -2.52
N VAL A 110 -4.92 -14.24 -1.37
CA VAL A 110 -4.71 -13.20 -0.34
C VAL A 110 -3.28 -13.27 0.19
N PHE A 111 -2.77 -14.45 0.53
CA PHE A 111 -1.41 -14.63 1.06
C PHE A 111 -0.34 -14.23 0.04
N ASN A 112 -0.50 -14.62 -1.22
CA ASN A 112 0.45 -14.34 -2.28
C ASN A 112 0.58 -12.84 -2.55
N VAL A 113 -0.53 -12.08 -2.52
CA VAL A 113 -0.49 -10.62 -2.70
C VAL A 113 -0.03 -9.92 -1.43
N ASN A 114 -0.72 -10.16 -0.32
CA ASN A 114 -0.61 -9.32 0.88
C ASN A 114 0.66 -9.62 1.69
N ILE A 115 1.20 -10.85 1.59
CA ILE A 115 2.37 -11.28 2.35
C ILE A 115 3.56 -11.51 1.42
N LEU A 116 3.47 -12.46 0.49
CA LEU A 116 4.63 -12.82 -0.33
C LEU A 116 5.03 -11.70 -1.29
N GLY A 117 4.07 -11.08 -1.98
CA GLY A 117 4.35 -9.96 -2.88
C GLY A 117 4.96 -8.76 -2.16
N LEU A 118 4.44 -8.43 -0.97
CA LEU A 118 5.04 -7.43 -0.09
C LEU A 118 6.49 -7.79 0.27
N CYS A 119 6.75 -9.04 0.66
CA CYS A 119 8.10 -9.51 0.98
C CYS A 119 9.05 -9.41 -0.21
N LEU A 120 8.61 -9.80 -1.42
CA LEU A 120 9.39 -9.71 -2.65
C LEU A 120 9.77 -8.26 -2.97
N CYS A 121 8.80 -7.34 -2.96
CA CYS A 121 9.06 -5.92 -3.22
C CYS A 121 9.99 -5.30 -2.15
N THR A 122 9.80 -5.66 -0.88
CA THR A 122 10.66 -5.20 0.22
C THR A 122 12.09 -5.69 0.05
N ARG A 123 12.26 -6.97 -0.31
CA ARG A 123 13.59 -7.56 -0.55
C ARG A 123 14.34 -6.83 -1.65
N GLU A 124 13.71 -6.61 -2.81
CA GLU A 124 14.37 -5.91 -3.92
C GLU A 124 14.62 -4.43 -3.61
N ALA A 125 13.71 -3.78 -2.89
CA ALA A 125 13.92 -2.41 -2.45
C ALA A 125 15.13 -2.28 -1.51
N VAL A 126 15.21 -3.12 -0.48
CA VAL A 126 16.33 -3.11 0.48
C VAL A 126 17.65 -3.43 -0.21
N ARG A 127 17.68 -4.37 -1.16
CA ARG A 127 18.87 -4.66 -1.98
C ARG A 127 19.34 -3.40 -2.70
N MET A 128 18.45 -2.71 -3.40
CA MET A 128 18.78 -1.49 -4.13
C MET A 128 19.23 -0.35 -3.21
N MET A 129 18.55 -0.13 -2.08
CA MET A 129 18.91 0.90 -1.10
C MET A 129 20.32 0.66 -0.53
N ARG A 130 20.66 -0.60 -0.23
CA ARG A 130 22.01 -0.98 0.24
C ARG A 130 23.07 -0.82 -0.83
N GLU A 131 22.79 -1.26 -2.05
CA GLU A 131 23.71 -1.11 -3.19
C GLU A 131 24.06 0.36 -3.50
N THR A 132 23.12 1.27 -3.22
CA THR A 132 23.24 2.70 -3.54
C THR A 132 23.57 3.56 -2.32
N ALA A 133 23.83 2.94 -1.17
CA ALA A 133 24.17 3.59 0.10
C ALA A 133 23.19 4.70 0.53
N ILE A 134 21.88 4.47 0.33
CA ILE A 134 20.85 5.38 0.83
C ILE A 134 20.60 5.10 2.31
N GLU A 135 20.97 6.04 3.16
CA GLU A 135 20.87 5.91 4.62
C GLU A 135 19.54 6.42 5.20
N ASP A 136 18.79 7.26 4.46
CA ASP A 136 17.55 7.89 4.91
C ASP A 136 16.29 7.37 4.20
N ALA A 137 16.40 6.17 3.60
CA ALA A 137 15.31 5.51 2.91
C ALA A 137 14.17 5.11 3.85
N VAL A 138 12.93 5.14 3.36
CA VAL A 138 11.73 4.79 4.14
C VAL A 138 10.93 3.70 3.43
N ILE A 139 10.57 2.64 4.16
CA ILE A 139 9.65 1.60 3.70
C ILE A 139 8.37 1.71 4.52
N ILE A 140 7.24 1.82 3.83
CA ILE A 140 5.91 1.93 4.43
C ILE A 140 5.10 0.70 4.00
N HIS A 141 4.49 0.03 4.97
CA HIS A 141 3.52 -1.03 4.73
C HIS A 141 2.13 -0.49 5.06
N VAL A 142 1.23 -0.47 4.08
CA VAL A 142 -0.18 -0.15 4.33
C VAL A 142 -0.81 -1.38 4.99
N ASN A 143 -0.94 -1.32 6.31
CA ASN A 143 -1.58 -2.36 7.12
C ASN A 143 -3.09 -2.09 7.28
N SER A 144 -3.75 -2.91 8.08
CA SER A 144 -5.15 -2.77 8.46
C SER A 144 -5.32 -3.05 9.95
N LEU A 145 -6.36 -2.48 10.57
CA LEU A 145 -6.81 -2.85 11.92
C LEU A 145 -7.05 -4.36 12.08
N ALA A 146 -7.37 -5.07 10.98
CA ALA A 146 -7.49 -6.52 10.99
C ALA A 146 -6.16 -7.24 11.32
N GLY A 147 -5.01 -6.60 11.04
CA GLY A 147 -3.67 -7.12 11.34
C GLY A 147 -3.23 -6.90 12.79
N GLU A 148 -3.78 -5.90 13.48
CA GLU A 148 -3.49 -5.62 14.90
C GLU A 148 -4.38 -6.42 15.86
N ARG A 149 -5.49 -6.98 15.37
CA ARG A 149 -6.52 -7.62 16.19
C ARG A 149 -6.46 -9.14 16.19
N ASN A 150 -5.30 -9.69 16.52
CA ASN A 150 -5.19 -11.12 16.79
C ASN A 150 -4.73 -11.35 18.24
N ILE A 151 -5.74 -11.36 19.11
CA ILE A 151 -5.82 -11.61 20.57
C ILE A 151 -5.93 -10.35 21.48
N SER A 152 -7.17 -10.01 21.83
CA SER A 152 -7.57 -9.24 23.02
C SER A 152 -8.97 -9.71 23.44
N PRO A 153 -9.11 -10.69 24.36
CA PRO A 153 -10.41 -11.28 24.64
C PRO A 153 -11.31 -10.33 25.45
N GLY A 154 -12.54 -10.14 24.98
CA GLY A 154 -13.72 -9.75 25.76
C GLY A 154 -14.67 -10.96 25.93
N LEU A 155 -15.78 -10.79 26.67
CA LEU A 155 -16.57 -11.90 27.24
C LEU A 155 -16.89 -13.08 26.30
N ILE A 156 -16.80 -14.26 26.92
CA ILE A 156 -17.05 -15.58 26.35
C ILE A 156 -18.12 -16.25 27.20
N ALA A 157 -19.02 -17.00 26.57
CA ALA A 157 -19.17 -18.44 26.80
C ALA A 157 -20.56 -18.90 26.36
N THR A 158 -20.65 -19.63 25.24
CA THR A 158 -21.69 -20.59 24.82
C THR A 158 -21.56 -20.81 23.29
N ASP A 159 -22.57 -21.37 22.61
CA ASP A 159 -22.70 -21.44 21.13
C ASP A 159 -22.83 -20.04 20.49
N PHE A 160 -22.03 -19.09 20.99
CA PHE A 160 -22.34 -17.69 21.19
C PHE A 160 -21.38 -16.82 20.38
N MET A 161 -21.72 -16.48 19.14
CA MET A 161 -22.90 -16.92 18.41
C MET A 161 -22.58 -16.73 16.94
N ALA A 162 -22.34 -17.86 16.28
CA ALA A 162 -21.75 -18.00 14.94
C ALA A 162 -22.43 -17.11 13.87
N SER A 163 -21.71 -16.71 12.81
CA SER A 163 -22.25 -16.14 11.54
C SER A 163 -22.39 -14.61 11.34
N TYR A 164 -21.46 -13.75 11.77
CA TYR A 164 -21.54 -12.31 11.37
C TYR A 164 -21.35 -12.10 9.85
N SER A 165 -22.49 -12.12 9.13
CA SER A 165 -22.78 -11.75 7.75
C SER A 165 -23.86 -10.64 7.69
N THR A 166 -23.89 -9.74 8.68
CA THR A 166 -25.12 -9.05 9.09
C THR A 166 -25.32 -7.62 8.57
N PHE A 167 -24.48 -7.09 7.68
CA PHE A 167 -24.66 -5.73 7.16
C PHE A 167 -25.16 -5.72 5.71
N SER A 168 -26.32 -5.09 5.46
CA SER A 168 -26.81 -4.82 4.12
C SER A 168 -25.94 -3.80 3.40
N ALA A 169 -26.04 -3.70 2.06
CA ALA A 169 -25.35 -2.66 1.29
C ALA A 169 -25.70 -1.25 1.79
N GLU A 170 -26.95 -1.00 2.22
CA GLU A 170 -27.31 0.26 2.88
C GLU A 170 -26.62 0.45 4.24
N ALA A 171 -26.49 -0.62 5.04
CA ALA A 171 -25.80 -0.54 6.33
C ALA A 171 -24.31 -0.25 6.15
N MET A 172 -23.67 -0.82 5.11
CA MET A 172 -22.28 -0.50 4.76
C MET A 172 -22.12 0.94 4.27
N ALA A 173 -23.08 1.46 3.49
CA ALA A 173 -23.04 2.85 3.01
C ALA A 173 -23.27 3.89 4.12
N ALA A 174 -23.93 3.50 5.22
CA ALA A 174 -24.17 4.36 6.38
C ALA A 174 -23.06 4.30 7.44
N MET A 175 -22.09 3.41 7.29
CA MET A 175 -20.96 3.32 8.23
C MET A 175 -19.99 4.48 8.03
N PRO A 176 -19.47 5.08 9.11
CA PRO A 176 -18.35 6.00 9.01
C PRO A 176 -17.16 5.31 8.33
N THR A 177 -16.62 5.90 7.26
CA THR A 177 -15.45 5.39 6.53
C THR A 177 -14.37 6.46 6.38
N LEU A 178 -13.12 6.03 6.18
CA LEU A 178 -12.03 6.91 5.74
C LEU A 178 -12.02 7.01 4.20
N ASP A 179 -11.59 8.14 3.67
CA ASP A 179 -11.27 8.31 2.26
C ASP A 179 -9.82 7.83 1.97
N PRO A 180 -9.52 7.28 0.78
CA PRO A 180 -8.14 7.00 0.37
C PRO A 180 -7.15 8.16 0.56
N ASP A 181 -7.58 9.42 0.41
CA ASP A 181 -6.76 10.60 0.64
C ASP A 181 -6.41 10.82 2.12
N ASP A 182 -7.18 10.29 3.07
CA ASP A 182 -6.83 10.31 4.51
C ASP A 182 -5.58 9.45 4.77
N VAL A 183 -5.51 8.27 4.16
CA VAL A 183 -4.33 7.39 4.23
C VAL A 183 -3.15 8.00 3.49
N ALA A 184 -3.39 8.62 2.33
CA ALA A 184 -2.33 9.34 1.62
C ALA A 184 -1.75 10.49 2.45
N THR A 185 -2.60 11.22 3.19
CA THR A 185 -2.18 12.28 4.11
C THR A 185 -1.33 11.72 5.25
N ALA A 186 -1.66 10.55 5.80
CA ALA A 186 -0.82 9.89 6.80
C ALA A 186 0.55 9.49 6.24
N VAL A 187 0.63 9.04 4.99
CA VAL A 187 1.94 8.79 4.33
C VAL A 187 2.75 10.08 4.20
N ILE A 188 2.12 11.20 3.82
CA ILE A 188 2.79 12.52 3.80
C ILE A 188 3.27 12.92 5.19
N TYR A 189 2.47 12.70 6.24
CA TYR A 189 2.87 12.94 7.61
C TYR A 189 4.11 12.13 7.99
N VAL A 190 4.11 10.81 7.76
CA VAL A 190 5.26 9.92 8.03
C VAL A 190 6.51 10.45 7.32
N LEU A 191 6.43 10.73 6.02
CA LEU A 191 7.56 11.18 5.21
C LEU A 191 8.03 12.62 5.53
N SER A 192 7.18 13.45 6.12
CA SER A 192 7.50 14.84 6.47
C SER A 192 8.30 14.97 7.76
N ASN A 193 8.42 13.90 8.55
CA ASN A 193 9.23 13.89 9.75
C ASN A 193 10.74 14.02 9.42
N PRO A 194 11.54 14.64 10.31
CA PRO A 194 13.00 14.71 10.17
C PRO A 194 13.64 13.31 10.09
N PRO A 195 14.83 13.15 9.47
CA PRO A 195 15.48 11.84 9.31
C PRO A 195 15.76 11.07 10.60
N HIS A 196 15.84 11.76 11.74
CA HIS A 196 16.08 11.14 13.06
C HIS A 196 14.79 10.63 13.73
N VAL A 197 13.62 10.80 13.09
CA VAL A 197 12.31 10.37 13.62
C VAL A 197 11.76 9.26 12.73
N LEU A 198 11.63 8.06 13.31
CA LEU A 198 10.97 6.92 12.69
C LEU A 198 9.56 6.79 13.26
N VAL A 199 8.55 7.05 12.43
CA VAL A 199 7.15 6.75 12.79
C VAL A 199 6.93 5.25 12.59
N GLN A 200 6.76 4.52 13.68
CA GLN A 200 6.64 3.06 13.64
C GLN A 200 5.24 2.59 13.21
N ASP A 201 4.19 3.31 13.63
CA ASP A 201 2.80 2.98 13.30
C ASP A 201 1.89 4.22 13.33
N VAL A 202 0.84 4.22 12.51
CA VAL A 202 -0.20 5.26 12.46
C VAL A 202 -1.55 4.58 12.31
N VAL A 203 -2.32 4.56 13.40
CA VAL A 203 -3.67 4.00 13.41
C VAL A 203 -4.69 5.09 13.12
N LEU A 204 -5.42 4.95 12.01
CA LEU A 204 -6.53 5.82 11.63
C LEU A 204 -7.86 5.09 11.80
N ARG A 205 -8.87 5.80 12.33
CA ARG A 205 -10.25 5.32 12.46
C ARG A 205 -11.25 6.40 12.05
N PRO A 206 -12.36 6.02 11.39
CA PRO A 206 -13.49 6.91 11.23
C PRO A 206 -14.02 7.37 12.59
N LEU A 207 -14.27 8.68 12.75
CA LEU A 207 -14.93 9.18 13.94
C LEU A 207 -16.38 8.67 13.96
N GLY A 208 -16.80 8.05 15.07
CA GLY A 208 -18.14 7.46 15.21
C GLY A 208 -18.22 5.98 14.84
N GLU A 209 -17.11 5.33 14.48
CA GLU A 209 -17.02 3.87 14.40
C GLU A 209 -17.21 3.27 15.81
N SER A 210 -18.39 2.69 16.08
CA SER A 210 -18.70 1.98 17.32
C SER A 210 -18.47 0.47 17.16
N TRP A 211 -17.90 -0.16 18.18
CA TRP A 211 -17.71 -1.62 18.30
C TRP A 211 -18.99 -2.33 18.70
#